data_AF-A0A1G1LDM2-F1
#
_entry.id   AF-A0A1G1LDM2-F1
#
_cell.length_a   1.000
_cell.length_b   1.000
_cell.length_c   1.000
_cell.angle_alpha   90.00
_cell.angle_beta   90.00
_cell.angle_gamma   90.00
#
_symmetry.space_group_name_H-M   'P 1'
#
loop_
_entity.id
_entity.type
_entity.pdbx_description
1 polymer ?
#
loop_
_entity_poly.entity_id
_entity_poly.type
_entity_poly.pdbx_seq_one_letter_code
_entity_poly.pdbx_strand_id
1 'polypeptide(L)'
;MMKKAITLAIVVSLILAPTEAALAQSRAPLVRATASALVPGLGQILNNEQATWGGRAKIAAMLGLELGALIATPALARSGFPEVMIGIGMLAVNHVWSASDAYRNALQLPEVRMAGWGAR
;
A
#
# COMPACT_ATOMS: atom_id res chain seq x y z
N MET A 1 16.33 27.18 -4.01
CA MET A 1 16.92 25.89 -4.46
C MET A 1 16.59 24.72 -3.54
N MET A 2 16.53 24.94 -2.22
CA MET A 2 16.20 23.91 -1.21
C MET A 2 14.90 23.12 -1.49
N LYS A 3 13.83 23.80 -1.94
CA LYS A 3 12.56 23.14 -2.30
C LYS A 3 12.72 22.12 -3.44
N LYS A 4 13.55 22.43 -4.45
CA LYS A 4 13.82 21.53 -5.59
C LYS A 4 14.65 20.33 -5.17
N ALA A 5 15.59 20.52 -4.23
CA ALA A 5 16.39 19.43 -3.66
C ALA A 5 15.53 18.49 -2.80
N ILE A 6 14.59 19.03 -2.02
CA ILE A 6 13.64 18.22 -1.23
C ILE A 6 12.69 17.45 -2.16
N THR A 7 12.13 18.08 -3.19
CA THR A 7 11.29 17.39 -4.17
C THR A 7 12.06 16.30 -4.91
N LEU A 8 13.31 16.58 -5.31
CA LEU A 8 14.16 15.58 -5.96
C LEU A 8 14.50 14.44 -5.00
N ALA A 9 14.80 14.72 -3.74
CA ALA A 9 15.07 13.69 -2.73
C ALA A 9 13.83 12.81 -2.50
N ILE A 10 12.63 13.38 -2.45
CA ILE A 10 11.35 12.65 -2.33
C ILE A 10 11.09 11.79 -3.57
N VAL A 11 11.26 12.35 -4.78
CA VAL A 11 11.07 11.62 -6.03
C VAL A 11 12.09 10.49 -6.19
N VAL A 12 13.36 10.75 -5.86
CA VAL A 12 14.43 9.76 -5.90
C VAL A 12 14.21 8.67 -4.85
N SER A 13 13.74 9.01 -3.64
CA SER A 13 13.41 7.99 -2.62
C SER A 13 12.16 7.20 -2.97
N LEU A 14 11.16 7.78 -3.65
CA LEU A 14 10.01 7.05 -4.18
C LEU A 14 10.39 6.11 -5.34
N ILE A 15 11.37 6.49 -6.17
CA ILE A 15 11.84 5.69 -7.31
C ILE A 15 12.86 4.62 -6.90
N LEU A 16 13.70 4.89 -5.89
CA LEU A 16 14.73 3.96 -5.40
C LEU A 16 14.26 3.06 -4.26
N ALA A 17 13.11 3.32 -3.64
CA ALA A 17 12.54 2.43 -2.63
C ALA A 17 12.31 0.95 -3.05
N PRO A 18 12.12 0.57 -4.34
CA PRO A 18 11.89 -0.83 -4.69
C PRO A 18 13.16 -1.63 -5.04
N THR A 19 14.39 -1.11 -4.88
CA THR A 19 15.59 -1.84 -5.37
C THR A 19 16.16 -2.91 -4.44
N GLU A 20 15.56 -3.22 -3.28
CA GLU A 20 16.00 -4.32 -2.40
C GLU A 20 15.30 -5.67 -2.63
N ALA A 21 14.82 -5.94 -3.85
CA ALA A 21 14.18 -7.22 -4.22
C ALA A 21 15.09 -8.47 -4.02
N ALA A 22 16.38 -8.31 -3.72
CA ALA A 22 17.33 -9.39 -3.45
C ALA A 22 17.61 -9.68 -1.95
N LEU A 23 17.08 -8.87 -1.00
CA LEU A 23 17.25 -9.07 0.45
C LEU A 23 15.95 -9.60 1.13
N ALA A 24 14.98 -10.04 0.33
CA ALA A 24 13.56 -9.82 0.59
C ALA A 24 12.78 -10.95 1.32
N GLN A 25 13.36 -12.08 1.72
CA GLN A 25 12.57 -13.13 2.40
C GLN A 25 12.24 -12.78 3.86
N SER A 26 13.23 -12.39 4.67
CA SER A 26 13.00 -12.01 6.08
C SER A 26 12.26 -10.67 6.23
N ARG A 27 12.24 -9.84 5.19
CA ARG A 27 11.58 -8.53 5.16
C ARG A 27 10.28 -8.51 4.35
N ALA A 28 9.81 -9.63 3.83
CA ALA A 28 8.59 -9.69 3.03
C ALA A 28 7.39 -9.00 3.72
N PRO A 29 7.15 -9.15 5.04
CA PRO A 29 6.09 -8.43 5.73
C PRO A 29 6.25 -6.90 5.66
N LEU A 30 7.46 -6.40 5.88
CA LEU A 30 7.75 -4.97 5.81
C LEU A 30 7.60 -4.43 4.40
N VAL A 31 8.14 -5.13 3.39
CA VAL A 31 8.04 -4.72 1.99
C VAL A 31 6.57 -4.62 1.55
N ARG A 32 5.75 -5.61 1.91
CA ARG A 32 4.33 -5.61 1.54
C ARG A 32 3.53 -4.59 2.33
N ALA A 33 3.85 -4.37 3.60
CA ALA A 33 3.27 -3.30 4.40
C ALA A 33 3.58 -1.93 3.82
N THR A 34 4.84 -1.65 3.47
CA THR A 34 5.26 -0.39 2.85
C THR A 34 4.60 -0.21 1.48
N ALA A 35 4.50 -1.26 0.67
CA ALA A 35 3.80 -1.20 -0.60
C ALA A 35 2.33 -0.78 -0.42
N SER A 36 1.61 -1.40 0.53
CA SER A 36 0.23 -1.03 0.87
C SER A 36 0.09 0.33 1.56
N ALA A 37 1.11 0.78 2.29
CA ALA A 37 1.14 2.11 2.89
C ALA A 37 1.32 3.22 1.85
N LEU A 38 1.88 2.92 0.68
CA LEU A 38 1.97 3.86 -0.45
C LEU A 38 0.75 3.78 -1.36
N VAL A 39 0.31 2.55 -1.66
CA VAL A 39 -0.83 2.28 -2.52
C VAL A 39 -1.71 1.24 -1.85
N PRO A 40 -2.85 1.64 -1.26
CA PRO A 40 -3.76 0.70 -0.63
C PRO A 40 -4.16 -0.44 -1.57
N GLY A 41 -4.05 -1.67 -1.09
CA GLY A 41 -4.32 -2.91 -1.83
C GLY A 41 -3.09 -3.54 -2.49
N LEU A 42 -1.98 -2.82 -2.64
CA LEU A 42 -0.80 -3.34 -3.35
C LEU A 42 -0.11 -4.49 -2.59
N GLY A 43 0.05 -4.38 -1.28
CA GLY A 43 0.59 -5.45 -0.43
C GLY A 43 -0.27 -6.71 -0.42
N GLN A 44 -1.60 -6.58 -0.54
CA GLN A 44 -2.53 -7.71 -0.69
C GLN A 44 -2.32 -8.41 -2.04
N ILE A 45 -2.07 -7.65 -3.12
CA ILE A 45 -1.70 -8.23 -4.43
C ILE A 45 -0.37 -8.99 -4.34
N LEU A 46 0.62 -8.42 -3.62
CA LEU A 46 1.91 -9.07 -3.37
C LEU A 46 1.80 -10.29 -2.43
N ASN A 47 0.75 -10.35 -1.62
CA ASN A 47 0.36 -11.52 -0.82
C ASN A 47 -0.43 -12.57 -1.64
N ASN A 48 -0.69 -12.32 -2.93
CA ASN A 48 -1.51 -13.17 -3.79
C ASN A 48 -2.97 -13.33 -3.31
N GLU A 49 -3.51 -12.35 -2.59
CA GLU A 49 -4.87 -12.41 -2.06
C GLU A 49 -5.94 -12.36 -3.17
N GLN A 50 -5.60 -11.81 -4.35
CA GLN A 50 -6.44 -11.77 -5.55
C GLN A 50 -6.83 -13.15 -6.09
N ALA A 51 -6.15 -14.21 -5.65
CA ALA A 51 -6.51 -15.58 -6.00
C ALA A 51 -7.85 -16.02 -5.38
N THR A 52 -8.33 -15.31 -4.36
CA THR A 52 -9.58 -15.63 -3.66
C THR A 52 -10.63 -14.54 -3.88
N TRP A 53 -11.90 -14.91 -3.84
CA TRP A 53 -12.98 -13.92 -3.93
C TRP A 53 -12.91 -12.90 -2.78
N GLY A 54 -12.65 -13.36 -1.54
CA GLY A 54 -12.52 -12.49 -0.37
C GLY A 54 -11.38 -11.49 -0.49
N GLY A 55 -10.21 -11.91 -0.99
CA GLY A 55 -9.09 -11.01 -1.23
C GLY A 55 -9.36 -10.01 -2.37
N ARG A 56 -10.04 -10.42 -3.44
CA ARG A 56 -10.48 -9.50 -4.51
C ARG A 56 -11.44 -8.43 -3.98
N ALA A 57 -12.42 -8.85 -3.17
CA ALA A 57 -13.36 -7.92 -2.54
C ALA A 57 -12.64 -6.94 -1.60
N LYS A 58 -11.66 -7.43 -0.82
CA LYS A 58 -10.84 -6.59 0.06
C LYS A 58 -10.02 -5.55 -0.72
N ILE A 59 -9.32 -5.97 -1.79
CA ILE A 59 -8.54 -5.08 -2.65
C ILE A 59 -9.47 -4.03 -3.29
N ALA A 60 -10.64 -4.44 -3.77
CA ALA A 60 -11.63 -3.52 -4.34
C ALA A 60 -12.14 -2.51 -3.31
N ALA A 61 -12.37 -2.93 -2.05
CA ALA A 61 -12.77 -2.02 -0.98
C ALA A 61 -11.68 -0.98 -0.66
N MET A 62 -10.42 -1.41 -0.58
CA MET A 62 -9.28 -0.50 -0.33
C MET A 62 -9.13 0.53 -1.46
N LEU A 63 -9.25 0.10 -2.72
CA LEU A 63 -9.20 1.01 -3.88
C LEU A 63 -10.42 1.94 -3.93
N GLY A 64 -11.61 1.44 -3.58
CA GLY A 64 -12.83 2.22 -3.52
C GLY A 64 -12.77 3.32 -2.44
N LEU A 65 -12.24 3.00 -1.27
CA LEU A 65 -12.01 3.97 -0.20
C LEU A 65 -10.98 5.03 -0.63
N GLU A 66 -9.90 4.62 -1.29
CA GLU A 66 -8.87 5.54 -1.78
C GLU A 66 -9.43 6.55 -2.77
N LEU A 67 -10.12 6.05 -3.81
CA LEU A 67 -10.76 6.90 -4.82
C LEU A 67 -11.85 7.78 -4.21
N GLY A 68 -12.69 7.22 -3.34
CA GLY A 68 -13.74 7.95 -2.64
C GLY A 68 -13.16 9.10 -1.81
N ALA A 69 -12.07 8.85 -1.09
CA ALA A 69 -11.42 9.85 -0.25
C ALA A 69 -10.67 10.92 -1.06
N LEU A 70 -10.03 10.54 -2.18
CA LEU A 70 -9.42 11.48 -3.14
C LEU A 70 -10.46 12.39 -3.81
N ILE A 71 -11.68 11.92 -4.03
CA ILE A 71 -12.78 12.74 -4.56
C ILE A 71 -13.41 13.59 -3.44
N ALA A 72 -13.63 13.02 -2.26
CA ALA A 72 -14.28 13.70 -1.13
C ALA A 72 -13.42 14.85 -0.60
N THR A 73 -12.11 14.70 -0.50
CA THR A 73 -11.20 15.73 0.04
C THR A 73 -11.35 17.08 -0.68
N PRO A 74 -11.23 17.19 -2.02
CA PRO A 74 -11.45 18.45 -2.73
C PRO A 74 -12.93 18.85 -2.79
N ALA A 75 -13.86 17.89 -2.81
CA ALA A 75 -15.29 18.22 -2.80
C ALA A 75 -15.71 18.93 -1.51
N LEU A 76 -15.13 18.53 -0.38
CA LEU A 76 -15.38 19.10 0.96
C LEU A 76 -14.50 20.33 1.25
N ALA A 77 -13.57 20.68 0.37
CA ALA A 77 -12.68 21.84 0.55
C ALA A 77 -13.42 23.17 0.69
N ARG A 78 -14.62 23.28 0.11
CA ARG A 78 -15.46 24.48 0.22
C ARG A 78 -16.22 24.58 1.53
N SER A 79 -16.38 23.47 2.26
CA SER A 79 -17.18 23.41 3.48
C SER A 79 -16.39 23.81 4.72
N GLY A 80 -15.06 23.71 4.68
CA GLY A 80 -14.18 24.12 5.78
C GLY A 80 -13.17 23.04 6.16
N PHE A 81 -12.27 23.39 7.08
CA PHE A 81 -11.23 22.48 7.57
C PHE A 81 -11.80 21.18 8.19
N PRO A 82 -12.84 21.22 9.04
CA PRO A 82 -13.38 19.99 9.66
C PRO A 82 -13.89 18.96 8.64
N GLU A 83 -14.52 19.41 7.55
CA GLU A 83 -15.10 18.54 6.54
C GLU A 83 -14.02 17.94 5.63
N VAL A 84 -12.99 18.71 5.27
CA VAL A 84 -11.83 18.20 4.52
C VAL A 84 -11.13 17.06 5.28
N MET A 85 -11.10 17.15 6.61
CA MET A 85 -10.54 16.10 7.45
C MET A 85 -11.28 14.77 7.35
N ILE A 86 -12.52 14.74 6.85
CA ILE A 86 -13.22 13.48 6.55
C ILE A 86 -12.49 12.75 5.42
N GLY A 87 -12.22 13.43 4.30
CA GLY A 87 -11.50 12.85 3.18
C GLY A 87 -10.06 12.48 3.54
N ILE A 88 -9.34 13.37 4.22
CA ILE A 88 -7.97 13.09 4.71
C ILE A 88 -7.97 11.92 5.71
N GLY A 89 -8.94 11.88 6.62
CA GLY A 89 -9.09 10.82 7.60
C GLY A 89 -9.36 9.47 6.96
N MET A 90 -10.23 9.43 5.93
CA MET A 90 -10.46 8.23 5.14
C MET A 90 -9.19 7.74 4.45
N LEU A 91 -8.40 8.63 3.84
CA LEU A 91 -7.09 8.26 3.26
C LEU A 91 -6.18 7.66 4.33
N ALA A 92 -5.96 8.38 5.45
CA ALA A 92 -5.06 7.92 6.50
C ALA A 92 -5.46 6.54 7.05
N VAL A 93 -6.74 6.34 7.36
CA VAL A 93 -7.25 5.06 7.88
C VAL A 93 -7.10 3.95 6.85
N ASN A 94 -7.39 4.21 5.57
CA ASN A 94 -7.27 3.22 4.49
C ASN A 94 -5.82 2.75 4.29
N HIS A 95 -4.87 3.69 4.28
CA HIS A 95 -3.43 3.38 4.18
C HIS A 95 -2.93 2.57 5.38
N VAL A 96 -3.31 2.96 6.60
CA VAL A 96 -2.93 2.23 7.83
C VAL A 96 -3.55 0.83 7.85
N TRP A 97 -4.82 0.71 7.51
CA TRP A 97 -5.51 -0.59 7.43
C TRP A 97 -4.86 -1.48 6.38
N SER A 98 -4.65 -0.97 5.17
CA SER A 98 -4.05 -1.74 4.08
C SER A 98 -2.63 -2.21 4.43
N ALA A 99 -1.80 -1.34 5.00
CA ALA A 99 -0.44 -1.68 5.42
C ALA A 99 -0.44 -2.74 6.54
N SER A 100 -1.32 -2.58 7.53
CA SER A 100 -1.43 -3.51 8.66
C SER A 100 -1.91 -4.90 8.23
N ASP A 101 -2.90 -4.96 7.34
CA ASP A 101 -3.41 -6.21 6.80
C ASP A 101 -2.35 -6.89 5.92
N ALA A 102 -1.66 -6.14 5.06
CA ALA A 102 -0.60 -6.67 4.22
C ALA A 102 0.56 -7.27 5.05
N TYR A 103 0.96 -6.57 6.12
CA TYR A 103 1.97 -7.06 7.07
C TYR A 103 1.55 -8.38 7.71
N ARG A 104 0.33 -8.44 8.25
CA ARG A 104 -0.18 -9.61 8.96
C ARG A 104 -0.32 -10.82 8.06
N ASN A 105 -0.86 -10.66 6.86
CA ASN A 105 -1.05 -11.76 5.92
C ASN A 105 0.29 -12.23 5.32
N ALA A 106 1.28 -11.33 5.21
CA ALA A 106 2.61 -11.72 4.78
C ALA A 106 3.32 -12.67 5.75
N LEU A 107 3.06 -12.54 7.07
CA LEU A 107 3.56 -13.47 8.09
C LEU A 107 2.91 -14.86 8.01
N GLN A 108 1.72 -14.96 7.40
CA GLN A 108 0.97 -16.22 7.29
C GLN A 108 1.32 -17.02 6.04
N LEU A 109 2.05 -16.43 5.09
CA LEU A 109 2.53 -17.18 3.94
C LEU A 109 3.67 -18.11 4.42
N PRO A 110 3.57 -19.44 4.19
CA PRO A 110 4.69 -20.33 4.46
C PRO A 110 5.89 -19.87 3.62
N GLU A 111 7.06 -19.74 4.24
CA GLU A 111 8.27 -19.12 3.66
C GLU A 111 8.75 -19.72 2.31
N VAL A 112 8.24 -20.86 1.86
CA VAL A 112 8.80 -21.63 0.74
C VAL A 112 7.72 -22.23 -0.17
N ARG A 113 7.20 -21.45 -1.12
CA ARG A 113 6.74 -21.99 -2.43
C ARG A 113 7.34 -21.26 -3.63
N MET A 114 8.41 -20.49 -3.40
CA MET A 114 9.32 -20.02 -4.46
C MET A 114 10.51 -20.98 -4.67
N ALA A 115 10.50 -22.16 -4.03
CA ALA A 115 11.28 -23.31 -4.46
C ALA A 115 10.48 -24.06 -5.53
N GLY A 116 10.32 -23.43 -6.70
CA GLY A 116 9.57 -23.97 -7.84
C GLY A 116 10.19 -23.63 -9.20
N TRP A 117 11.39 -23.05 -9.21
CA TRP A 117 12.29 -23.09 -10.36
C TRP A 117 13.39 -24.10 -10.00
N GLY A 118 13.24 -25.33 -10.48
CA GLY A 118 14.22 -26.40 -10.30
C GLY A 118 13.70 -27.62 -9.55
N ALA A 119 12.78 -28.38 -10.16
CA ALA A 119 12.75 -29.84 -10.11
C ALA A 119 11.52 -30.38 -10.88
N ARG A 120 11.66 -30.44 -12.21
CA ARG A 120 11.23 -31.49 -13.16
C ARG A 120 11.01 -30.88 -14.54
#